data_AF-A0A8H6V8R8-F1
#
_entry.id   AF-A0A8H6V8R8-F1
#
_cell.length_a   1.000
_cell.length_b   1.000
_cell.length_c   1.000
_cell.angle_alpha   90.00
_cell.angle_beta   90.00
_cell.angle_gamma   90.00
#
_symmetry.space_group_name_H-M   'P 1'
#
loop_
_entity.id
_entity.type
_entity.pdbx_description
1 polymer ?
#
loop_
_entity_poly.entity_id
_entity_poly.type
_entity_poly.pdbx_seq_one_letter_code
_entity_poly.pdbx_strand_id
1 'polypeptide(L)' 'MDTVIVPNGQHDAVFAVWEKDGHLMKSQPGFLHAQLHKGIDNSNLILHIATWESVEALRNAYQQETFQKTLEEYPK' A
#
# COMPACT_ATOMS: atom_id res chain seq x y z
N MET A 1 -5.84 -5.52 -5.53
CA MET A 1 -5.78 -6.26 -4.25
C MET A 1 -4.46 -6.97 -4.22
N ASP A 2 -3.73 -6.78 -3.12
CA ASP A 2 -2.44 -7.39 -2.88
C ASP A 2 -2.36 -7.85 -1.42
N THR A 3 -1.61 -8.93 -1.21
CA THR A 3 -1.36 -9.50 0.11
C THR A 3 0.11 -9.28 0.42
N VAL A 4 0.38 -8.71 1.60
CA VAL A 4 1.74 -8.51 2.09
C VAL A 4 1.93 -9.36 3.34
N ILE A 5 3.05 -10.06 3.41
CA ILE A 5 3.48 -10.76 4.63
C ILE A 5 4.40 -9.83 5.40
N VAL A 6 3.95 -9.43 6.57
CA VAL A 6 4.69 -8.54 7.47
C VAL A 6 5.78 -9.37 8.17
N PRO A 7 7.05 -8.90 8.19
CA PRO A 7 8.06 -9.53 9.03
C PRO A 7 7.66 -9.51 10.52
N ASN A 8 8.09 -10.52 11.28
CA ASN A 8 7.72 -10.64 12.70
C ASN A 8 8.00 -9.36 13.49
N GLY A 9 6.97 -8.82 14.15
CA GLY A 9 7.09 -7.61 14.96
C GLY A 9 7.18 -6.30 14.18
N GLN A 10 7.07 -6.32 12.84
CA GLN A 10 7.24 -5.12 11.99
C GLN A 10 5.93 -4.50 11.49
N HIS A 11 4.78 -4.85 12.08
CA HIS A 11 3.47 -4.35 11.66
C HIS A 11 3.41 -2.83 11.63
N ASP A 12 3.85 -2.16 12.70
CA ASP A 12 3.76 -0.71 12.80
C ASP A 12 4.67 -0.01 11.77
N ALA A 13 5.85 -0.59 11.50
CA ALA A 13 6.75 -0.09 10.46
C ALA A 13 6.13 -0.24 9.07
N VAL A 14 5.54 -1.40 8.77
CA VAL A 14 4.82 -1.63 7.50
C VAL A 14 3.63 -0.68 7.36
N PHE A 15 2.86 -0.46 8.42
CA PHE A 15 1.73 0.48 8.41
C PHE A 15 2.16 1.92 8.21
N ALA A 16 3.29 2.35 8.79
CA ALA A 16 3.82 3.69 8.60
C ALA A 16 4.23 3.94 7.14
N VAL A 17 4.89 2.96 6.50
CA VAL A 17 5.27 3.08 5.08
C VAL A 17 4.02 3.04 4.18
N TRP A 18 3.05 2.16 4.47
CA TRP A 18 1.78 2.10 3.75
C TRP A 18 0.95 3.38 3.89
N GLU A 19 0.93 4.01 5.06
CA GLU A 19 0.25 5.29 5.23
C GLU A 19 0.90 6.39 4.37
N LYS A 20 2.24 6.40 4.31
CA LYS A 20 3.00 7.34 3.49
C LYS A 20 2.71 7.16 2.00
N ASP A 21 2.80 5.94 1.50
CA ASP A 21 2.51 5.66 0.09
C ASP A 21 1.02 5.86 -0.26
N GLY A 22 0.13 5.57 0.70
CA GLY A 22 -1.30 5.79 0.58
C GLY A 22 -1.66 7.27 0.43
N HIS A 23 -0.96 8.17 1.11
CA HIS A 23 -1.10 9.62 0.88
C HIS A 23 -0.68 10.04 -0.53
N LEU A 24 0.38 9.46 -1.08
CA LEU A 24 0.82 9.72 -2.45
C LEU A 24 -0.17 9.17 -3.48
N MET A 25 -0.73 7.98 -3.23
CA MET A 25 -1.72 7.35 -4.11
C MET A 25 -3.05 8.11 -4.11
N LYS A 26 -3.50 8.60 -2.94
CA LYS A 26 -4.72 9.42 -2.80
C LYS A 26 -4.69 10.70 -3.64
N SER A 27 -3.52 11.26 -3.94
CA SER A 27 -3.39 12.46 -4.77
C SER A 27 -3.35 12.19 -6.27
N GLN A 28 -3.34 10.92 -6.69
CA GLN A 28 -3.22 10.57 -8.11
C GLN A 28 -4.58 10.66 -8.82
N PRO A 29 -4.60 11.10 -10.10
CA PRO A 29 -5.81 11.06 -10.91
C PRO A 29 -6.39 9.64 -11.02
N GLY A 30 -7.71 9.51 -10.82
CA GLY A 30 -8.43 8.25 -10.91
C GLY A 30 -8.35 7.36 -9.67
N PHE A 31 -7.73 7.82 -8.58
CA PHE A 31 -7.85 7.16 -7.27
C PHE A 31 -9.27 7.30 -6.73
N LEU A 32 -9.86 6.20 -6.24
CA LEU A 32 -11.20 6.22 -5.63
C LEU A 32 -11.13 5.93 -4.13
N HIS A 33 -10.48 4.83 -3.74
CA HIS A 33 -10.46 4.39 -2.35
C HIS A 33 -9.31 3.41 -2.08
N ALA A 34 -8.84 3.34 -0.83
CA ALA A 34 -7.92 2.31 -0.37
C ALA A 34 -8.24 1.91 1.08
N GLN A 35 -8.14 0.61 1.36
CA GLN A 35 -8.31 0.03 2.69
C GLN A 35 -7.19 -0.95 2.96
N LEU A 36 -6.73 -0.94 4.21
CA LEU A 36 -5.81 -1.92 4.75
C LEU A 36 -6.50 -2.72 5.84
N HIS A 37 -6.44 -4.03 5.73
CA HIS A 37 -6.97 -4.96 6.71
C HIS A 37 -5.83 -5.75 7.34
N LYS A 38 -5.76 -5.72 8.67
CA LYS A 38 -4.82 -6.52 9.45
C LYS A 38 -5.43 -7.90 9.74
N GLY A 39 -4.66 -8.96 9.55
CA GLY A 39 -5.02 -10.28 10.02
C GLY A 39 -5.22 -10.34 11.55
N ILE A 40 -6.11 -11.20 12.00
CA ILE A 40 -6.37 -11.46 13.43
C ILE A 40 -5.52 -12.64 13.93
N ASP A 41 -5.49 -12.86 15.24
CA ASP A 41 -4.87 -14.03 15.91
C ASP A 41 -3.43 -14.35 15.50
N ASN A 42 -2.49 -13.47 15.87
CA ASN A 42 -1.04 -13.57 15.57
C ASN A 42 -0.68 -13.73 14.09
N SER A 43 -1.61 -13.45 13.19
CA SER A 43 -1.33 -13.40 11.77
C SER A 43 -0.41 -12.23 11.44
N ASN A 44 0.56 -12.51 10.57
CA ASN A 44 1.43 -11.51 9.95
C ASN A 44 0.91 -11.08 8.57
N LEU A 45 -0.32 -11.43 8.22
CA LEU A 45 -0.90 -11.09 6.93
C LEU A 45 -1.59 -9.74 7.00
N ILE A 46 -1.34 -8.91 6.01
CA ILE A 46 -2.12 -7.70 5.73
C ILE A 46 -2.70 -7.80 4.32
N LEU A 47 -3.94 -7.35 4.18
CA LEU A 47 -4.64 -7.29 2.91
C LEU A 47 -4.87 -5.84 2.54
N HIS A 48 -4.36 -5.45 1.38
CA HIS A 48 -4.55 -4.12 0.83
C HIS A 48 -5.51 -4.18 -0.37
N ILE A 49 -6.55 -3.36 -0.32
CA ILE A 49 -7.56 -3.25 -1.37
C ILE A 49 -7.64 -1.78 -1.78
N ALA A 50 -7.29 -1.49 -3.03
CA ALA A 50 -7.46 -0.18 -3.64
C ALA A 50 -8.36 -0.26 -4.87
N THR A 51 -9.23 0.73 -5.01
CA THR A 51 -10.16 0.89 -6.13
C THR A 51 -9.75 2.12 -6.92
N TRP A 52 -9.71 1.96 -8.25
CA TRP A 52 -9.31 2.99 -9.21
C TRP A 52 -10.34 3.04 -10.33
N GLU A 53 -10.48 4.20 -10.97
CA GLU A 53 -11.39 4.38 -12.11
C GLU A 53 -11.02 3.49 -13.31
N SER A 54 -9.74 3.22 -13.50
CA SER A 54 -9.23 2.35 -14.56
C SER A 54 -7.89 1.70 -14.22
N VAL A 55 -7.52 0.69 -15.00
CA VAL A 55 -6.19 0.03 -14.89
C VAL A 55 -5.07 1.00 -15.32
N GLU A 56 -5.35 1.89 -16.26
CA GLU A 56 -4.42 2.92 -16.73
C GLU A 56 -4.10 3.93 -15.62
N ALA A 57 -5.11 4.37 -14.87
CA ALA A 57 -4.92 5.28 -13.73
C ALA A 57 -4.00 4.66 -12.67
N LEU A 58 -4.27 3.40 -12.30
CA LEU A 58 -3.41 2.63 -11.41
C LEU A 58 -1.97 2.52 -11.94
N ARG A 59 -1.79 2.17 -13.21
CA ARG A 59 -0.46 2.02 -13.82
C ARG A 59 0.33 3.33 -13.78
N ASN A 60 -0.31 4.45 -14.12
CA ASN A 60 0.32 5.78 -14.12
C ASN A 60 0.73 6.22 -12.71
N ALA A 61 -0.13 5.95 -11.71
CA ALA A 61 0.15 6.19 -10.30
C ALA A 61 1.36 5.39 -9.82
N TYR A 62 1.43 4.10 -10.16
CA TYR A 62 2.56 3.24 -9.81
C TYR A 62 3.88 3.69 -10.45
N GLN A 63 3.85 4.29 -11.65
CA GLN A 63 5.06 4.75 -12.33
C GLN A 63 5.65 6.05 -11.76
N GLN A 64 4.99 6.69 -10.79
CA GLN A 64 5.53 7.88 -10.13
C GLN A 64 6.80 7.54 -9.35
N GLU A 65 7.90 8.27 -9.63
CA GLU A 65 9.20 8.06 -8.96
C GLU A 65 9.08 8.20 -7.43
N THR A 66 8.26 9.15 -6.97
CA THR A 66 8.00 9.37 -5.55
C THR A 66 7.35 8.17 -4.87
N PHE A 67 6.45 7.46 -5.56
CA PHE A 67 5.86 6.22 -5.07
C PHE A 67 6.81 5.04 -5.16
N GLN A 68 7.59 4.92 -6.24
CA GLN A 68 8.60 3.86 -6.34
C GLN A 68 9.63 3.94 -5.19
N LYS A 69 10.03 5.14 -4.79
CA LYS A 69 10.91 5.36 -3.64
C LYS A 69 10.31 4.87 -2.32
N THR A 70 9.00 5.02 -2.10
CA THR A 70 8.38 4.51 -0.88
C THR A 70 8.36 2.99 -0.80
N LEU A 71 8.34 2.30 -1.95
CA LEU A 71 8.41 0.83 -1.98
C LEU A 71 9.74 0.29 -1.44
N GLU A 72 10.83 1.06 -1.55
CA GLU A 72 12.16 0.71 -1.02
C GLU A 72 12.24 0.82 0.51
N GLU A 73 11.31 1.54 1.13
CA GLU A 73 11.27 1.78 2.58
C GLU A 73 10.56 0.65 3.34
N TYR A 74 9.85 -0.25 2.64
CA TYR A 74 9.18 -1.37 3.29
C TYR A 74 10.18 -2.30 3.98
N PRO A 75 9.90 -2.71 5.23
CA PRO A 75 10.71 -3.70 5.91
C PRO A 75 10.76 -5.04 5.17
N LYS A 76 11.95 -5.66 5.17
CA LYS A 76 12.21 -6.98 4.58
C LYS A 76 12.20 -8.10 5.61
#